data_AF-A0A1I1PDT4-F1
#
_entry.id   AF-A0A1I1PDT4-F1
#
_cell.length_a   1.000
_cell.length_b   1.000
_cell.length_c   1.000
_cell.angle_alpha   90.00
_cell.angle_beta   90.00
_cell.angle_gamma   90.00
#
_symmetry.space_group_name_H-M   'P 1'
#
loop_
_entity.id
_entity.type
_entity.pdbx_description
1 polymer ?
#
loop_
_entity_poly.entity_id
_entity_poly.type
_entity_poly.pdbx_seq_one_letter_code
_entity_poly.pdbx_strand_id
1 'polypeptide(L)' 'MKNYFKVKEVFKTIQAQVIDYPNVTGIEIASLKKDGVYTSDLCIRVLVNSENVTIKDLNIPESIDGIAISVTYKTIFPQ' A
#
# COMPACT_ATOMS: atom_id res chain seq x y z
N MET A 1 -8.33 9.56 15.97
CA MET A 1 -8.34 8.16 16.48
C MET A 1 -9.15 7.18 15.62
N LYS A 2 -10.38 7.49 15.16
CA LYS A 2 -11.20 6.54 14.36
C LYS A 2 -10.55 6.05 13.05
N ASN A 3 -9.86 6.91 12.31
CA ASN A 3 -9.21 6.53 11.04
C ASN A 3 -8.00 5.59 11.22
N TYR A 4 -7.36 5.61 12.40
CA TYR A 4 -6.19 4.76 12.68
C TYR A 4 -6.58 3.28 12.86
N PHE A 5 -7.75 3.00 13.44
CA PHE A 5 -8.24 1.62 13.54
C PHE A 5 -8.67 1.09 12.16
N LYS A 6 -9.34 1.92 11.36
CA LYS A 6 -9.73 1.55 9.99
C LYS A 6 -8.51 1.21 9.12
N VAL A 7 -7.50 2.07 9.10
CA VAL A 7 -6.29 1.82 8.28
C VAL A 7 -5.55 0.55 8.72
N LYS A 8 -5.58 0.18 10.01
CA LYS A 8 -5.01 -1.08 10.49
C LYS A 8 -5.75 -2.33 9.98
N GLU A 9 -7.08 -2.28 9.94
CA GLU A 9 -7.87 -3.39 9.40
C GLU A 9 -7.69 -3.52 7.88
N VAL A 10 -7.64 -2.39 7.16
CA VAL A 10 -7.29 -2.38 5.74
C VAL A 10 -5.87 -2.90 5.51
N PHE A 11 -4.90 -2.51 6.35
CA PHE A 11 -3.53 -3.03 6.28
C PHE A 11 -3.50 -4.56 6.38
N LYS A 12 -4.16 -5.14 7.38
CA LYS A 12 -4.22 -6.61 7.54
C LYS A 12 -4.88 -7.29 6.35
N THR A 13 -5.94 -6.69 5.82
CA THR A 13 -6.66 -7.21 4.66
C THR A 13 -5.75 -7.26 3.43
N ILE A 14 -5.06 -6.16 3.13
CA ILE A 14 -4.11 -6.10 2.02
C ILE A 14 -2.93 -7.03 2.27
N GLN A 15 -2.41 -7.08 3.49
CA GLN A 15 -1.33 -8.01 3.86
C GLN A 15 -1.71 -9.46 3.57
N ALA A 16 -2.89 -9.92 3.98
CA ALA A 16 -3.34 -11.27 3.70
C ALA A 16 -3.52 -11.54 2.20
N GLN A 17 -3.88 -10.53 1.40
CA GLN A 17 -4.04 -10.69 -0.06
C GLN A 17 -2.71 -10.76 -0.80
N VAL A 18 -1.68 -10.05 -0.34
CA VAL A 18 -0.44 -9.88 -1.12
C VAL A 18 0.78 -10.59 -0.55
N ILE A 19 0.67 -11.26 0.60
CA ILE A 19 1.80 -11.90 1.30
C ILE A 19 2.55 -12.93 0.46
N ASP A 20 1.85 -13.62 -0.44
CA ASP A 20 2.41 -14.68 -1.28
C ASP A 20 2.88 -14.16 -2.67
N TYR A 21 2.75 -12.86 -2.95
CA TYR A 21 3.19 -12.31 -4.23
C TYR A 21 4.72 -12.12 -4.24
N PRO A 22 5.45 -12.77 -5.17
CA PRO A 22 6.91 -12.76 -5.17
C PRO A 22 7.53 -11.38 -5.39
N ASN A 23 6.77 -10.46 -5.99
CA ASN A 23 7.22 -9.10 -6.25
C ASN A 23 6.98 -8.15 -5.08
N VAL A 24 6.22 -8.57 -4.06
CA VAL A 24 5.89 -7.73 -2.91
C VAL A 24 7.00 -7.83 -1.88
N THR A 25 7.59 -6.67 -1.55
CA THR A 25 8.70 -6.57 -0.59
C THR A 25 8.26 -6.05 0.77
N GLY A 26 7.03 -5.53 0.86
CA GLY A 26 6.47 -5.05 2.11
C GLY A 26 5.20 -4.24 1.93
N ILE A 27 4.64 -3.79 3.04
CA ILE A 27 3.46 -2.95 3.10
C ILE A 27 3.68 -1.94 4.21
N GLU A 28 3.27 -0.70 3.98
CA GLU A 28 3.36 0.36 4.98
C GLU A 28 2.07 1.19 5.04
N ILE A 29 1.82 1.74 6.23
CA ILE A 29 0.85 2.81 6.42
C ILE A 29 1.61 4.12 6.18
N ALA A 30 1.15 4.93 5.23
CA ALA A 30 1.82 6.17 4.85
C ALA A 30 0.82 7.33 4.78
N SER A 31 1.33 8.55 4.71
CA SER A 31 0.51 9.72 4.35
C SER A 31 0.12 9.66 2.87
N LEU A 32 -1.14 9.92 2.58
CA LEU A 32 -1.66 9.98 1.22
C LEU A 32 -1.04 11.18 0.49
N LYS A 33 -0.47 10.92 -0.69
CA LYS A 33 0.06 11.94 -1.59
C LYS A 33 -0.97 12.21 -2.69
N LYS A 34 -1.44 13.45 -2.78
CA LYS A 34 -2.40 13.92 -3.79
C LYS A 34 -1.82 15.11 -4.52
N ASP A 35 -1.79 15.06 -5.85
CA ASP A 35 -1.28 16.14 -6.71
C ASP A 35 0.13 16.63 -6.32
N GLY A 36 1.00 15.71 -5.91
CA GLY A 36 2.37 16.02 -5.48
C GLY A 36 2.52 16.38 -3.99
N VAL A 37 1.42 16.61 -3.26
CA VAL A 37 1.43 17.10 -1.86
C VAL A 37 1.00 16.01 -0.89
N TYR A 38 1.71 15.88 0.24
CA TYR A 38 1.29 15.00 1.33
C TYR A 38 0.14 15.62 2.12
N THR A 39 -0.89 14.81 2.36
CA THR A 39 -2.07 15.20 3.15
C THR A 39 -1.99 14.63 4.56
N SER A 40 -2.91 15.05 5.44
CA SER A 40 -3.08 14.44 6.77
C SER A 40 -3.79 13.08 6.73
N ASP A 41 -4.26 12.65 5.56
CA ASP A 41 -4.94 11.37 5.41
C ASP A 41 -3.93 10.21 5.32
N LEU A 42 -4.33 9.04 5.82
CA LEU A 42 -3.53 7.82 5.78
C LEU A 42 -3.95 6.96 4.60
N CYS A 43 -2.97 6.28 4.00
CA CYS A 43 -3.15 5.30 2.93
C CYS A 43 -2.35 4.03 3.23
N ILE A 44 -2.64 2.97 2.47
CA ILE A 44 -1.80 1.77 2.40
C ILE A 44 -0.91 1.86 1.17
N ARG A 45 0.38 1.58 1.34
CA ARG A 45 1.33 1.46 0.23
C ARG A 45 1.89 0.05 0.21
N VAL A 46 1.69 -0.64 -0.90
CA VAL A 46 2.30 -1.95 -1.18
C VAL A 46 3.61 -1.68 -1.91
N LEU A 47 4.69 -2.19 -1.35
CA LEU A 47 6.05 -2.02 -1.86
C LEU A 47 6.39 -3.19 -2.77
N VAL A 48 6.90 -2.89 -3.97
CA VAL A 48 7.24 -3.91 -4.96
C VAL A 48 8.67 -3.75 -5.47
N ASN A 49 9.27 -4.85 -5.92
CA ASN A 49 10.63 -4.91 -6.46
C ASN A 49 10.72 -4.69 -7.97
N SER A 50 9.61 -4.35 -8.64
CA SER A 50 9.57 -4.10 -10.08
C SER A 50 8.67 -2.91 -10.41
N GLU A 51 9.14 -2.01 -11.26
CA GLU A 51 8.39 -0.84 -11.75
C GLU A 51 7.16 -1.21 -12.59
N ASN A 52 7.13 -2.44 -13.12
CA ASN A 52 6.04 -2.91 -13.97
C ASN A 52 4.88 -3.51 -13.17
N VAL A 53 5.03 -3.71 -11.86
CA VAL A 53 3.97 -4.29 -11.03
C VAL A 53 2.99 -3.20 -10.63
N THR A 54 1.75 -3.39 -11.03
CA THR A 54 0.63 -2.48 -10.79
C THR A 54 -0.36 -3.08 -9.80
N ILE A 55 -1.35 -2.28 -9.41
CA ILE A 55 -2.42 -2.73 -8.51
C ILE A 55 -3.26 -3.88 -9.10
N LYS A 56 -3.38 -3.91 -10.43
CA LYS A 56 -4.12 -4.95 -11.17
C LYS A 56 -3.37 -6.28 -11.15
N ASP A 57 -2.04 -6.24 -11.24
CA ASP A 57 -1.19 -7.44 -11.19
C ASP A 57 -1.24 -8.11 -9.82
N LEU A 58 -1.45 -7.33 -8.76
CA LEU A 58 -1.64 -7.82 -7.39
C LEU A 58 -3.09 -8.21 -7.07
N ASN A 59 -4.03 -8.01 -8.00
CA ASN A 59 -5.46 -8.24 -7.81
C ASN A 59 -6.03 -7.61 -6.51
N ILE A 60 -5.55 -6.41 -6.15
CA ILE A 60 -6.03 -5.66 -4.98
C ILE A 60 -6.84 -4.43 -5.41
N PRO A 61 -7.80 -3.96 -4.61
CA PRO A 61 -8.57 -2.76 -4.92
C PRO A 61 -7.75 -1.47 -4.71
N GLU A 62 -8.10 -0.40 -5.43
CA GLU A 62 -7.51 0.95 -5.25
C GLU A 62 -7.94 1.63 -3.95
N SER A 63 -9.02 1.17 -3.32
CA SER A 63 -9.44 1.63 -2.00
C SER A 63 -10.30 0.61 -1.26
N ILE A 64 -10.25 0.63 0.07
CA ILE A 64 -11.15 -0.12 0.97
C ILE A 64 -11.61 0.82 2.07
N ASP A 65 -12.91 0.91 2.32
CA ASP A 65 -13.52 1.77 3.35
C ASP A 65 -13.06 3.24 3.32
N GLY A 66 -12.78 3.75 2.12
CA GLY A 66 -12.28 5.12 1.90
C GLY A 66 -10.78 5.30 2.18
N ILE A 67 -10.05 4.24 2.51
CA ILE A 67 -8.59 4.24 2.61
C ILE A 67 -8.01 3.92 1.24
N ALA A 68 -7.25 4.85 0.68
CA ALA A 68 -6.55 4.66 -0.59
C ALA A 68 -5.45 3.60 -0.46
N ILE A 69 -5.27 2.82 -1.52
CA ILE A 69 -4.23 1.80 -1.65
C ILE A 69 -3.41 2.13 -2.90
N SER A 70 -2.09 2.09 -2.76
CA SER A 70 -1.17 2.39 -3.84
C SER A 70 -0.08 1.33 -3.93
N VAL A 71 0.42 1.09 -5.14
CA VAL A 71 1.61 0.27 -5.37
C VAL A 71 2.78 1.21 -5.64
N THR A 72 3.92 0.94 -5.03
CA THR A 72 5.12 1.75 -5.19
C THR A 72 6.34 0.88 -5.35
N TYR A 73 7.08 1.12 -6.41
CA TYR A 73 8.38 0.52 -6.59
C TYR A 73 9.36 1.03 -5.53
N LYS A 74 10.06 0.11 -4.86
CA LYS A 74 11.12 0.45 -3.91
C LYS A 74 12.24 -0.59 -4.02
N THR A 75 13.39 -0.16 -4.52
CA THR A 75 14.62 -0.95 -4.48
C THR A 75 15.12 -1.03 -3.04
N ILE A 76 15.23 -2.24 -2.50
CA ILE A 76 15.89 -2.47 -1.20
C ILE A 76 17.33 -2.87 -1.52
N PHE A 77 18.28 -1.97 -1.24
CA PHE A 77 19.69 -2.31 -1.26
C PHE A 77 20.05 -2.99 0.07
N PRO A 78 20.70 -4.17 0.07
CA PRO A 78 21.25 -4.73 1.30
C PRO A 78 22.32 -3.77 1.86
N GLN A 79 22.25 -3.52 3.18
CA GLN A 79 23.25 -2.74 3.92
C GLN A 79 24.50 -3.57 4.21
#